data_AF-A0A1I3ICN0-F1
#
_entry.id   AF-A0A1I3ICN0-F1
#
_cell.length_a   1.000
_cell.length_b   1.000
_cell.length_c   1.000
_cell.angle_alpha   90.00
_cell.angle_beta   90.00
_cell.angle_gamma   90.00
#
_symmetry.space_group_name_H-M   'P 1'
#
loop_
_entity.id
_entity.type
_entity.pdbx_description
1 polymer ?
#
loop_
_entity_poly.entity_id
_entity_poly.type
_entity_poly.pdbx_seq_one_letter_code
_entity_poly.pdbx_strand_id
1 'polypeptide(L)' 'MTAADGVIRRIVAKIALAAEQPGIGAPRPELSQTSRILIEGRYVAIYEPQANGVLVLAVIHGMREPGTWL' A
#
# COMPACT_ATOMS: atom_id res chain seq x y z
N MET A 1 -8.63 -21.80 -9.00
CA MET A 1 -8.08 -20.59 -8.36
C MET A 1 -6.61 -20.54 -8.68
N THR A 2 -6.19 -19.55 -9.47
CA THR A 2 -4.81 -19.39 -9.94
C THR A 2 -4.01 -18.49 -8.99
N ALA A 3 -2.69 -18.56 -9.01
CA ALA A 3 -1.82 -17.82 -8.07
C ALA A 3 -1.99 -16.28 -8.13
N ALA A 4 -2.41 -15.74 -9.28
CA ALA A 4 -2.72 -14.32 -9.46
C ALA A 4 -3.85 -13.83 -8.53
N ASP A 5 -4.86 -14.68 -8.29
CA ASP A 5 -5.98 -14.37 -7.40
C ASP A 5 -5.51 -14.16 -5.95
N GLY A 6 -4.45 -14.87 -5.54
CA GLY A 6 -3.92 -14.82 -4.18
C GLY A 6 -3.21 -13.51 -3.84
N VAL A 7 -2.44 -12.96 -4.79
CA VAL A 7 -1.71 -11.70 -4.60
C VAL A 7 -2.69 -10.53 -4.47
N ILE A 8 -3.66 -10.45 -5.38
CA ILE A 8 -4.68 -9.39 -5.38
C ILE A 8 -5.45 -9.40 -4.05
N ARG A 9 -5.87 -10.58 -3.57
CA ARG A 9 -6.59 -10.70 -2.29
C ARG A 9 -5.79 -10.16 -1.11
N ARG A 10 -4.48 -10.44 -1.03
CA ARG A 10 -3.65 -9.94 0.08
C ARG A 10 -3.44 -8.43 0.00
N ILE A 11 -3.25 -7.87 -1.19
CA ILE A 11 -3.14 -6.42 -1.39
C ILE A 11 -4.44 -5.73 -0.95
N VAL A 12 -5.60 -6.22 -1.42
CA VAL A 12 -6.91 -5.66 -1.06
C VAL A 12 -7.17 -5.76 0.45
N ALA A 13 -6.83 -6.90 1.07
CA ALA A 13 -6.97 -7.05 2.51
C ALA A 13 -6.11 -6.05 3.30
N LYS A 14 -4.88 -5.78 2.85
CA LYS A 14 -4.00 -4.77 3.46
C LYS A 14 -4.53 -3.34 3.29
N ILE A 15 -5.09 -3.02 2.12
CA ILE A 15 -5.72 -1.73 1.87
C ILE A 15 -6.96 -1.56 2.76
N ALA A 16 -7.79 -2.60 2.91
CA ALA A 16 -8.93 -2.57 3.81
C ALA A 16 -8.50 -2.33 5.27
N LEU A 17 -7.45 -3.01 5.73
CA LEU A 17 -6.87 -2.75 7.05
C LEU A 17 -6.37 -1.30 7.18
N ALA A 18 -5.76 -0.73 6.15
CA ALA A 18 -5.34 0.67 6.16
C ALA A 18 -6.54 1.64 6.15
N ALA A 19 -7.68 1.28 5.56
CA ALA A 19 -8.90 2.08 5.66
C ALA A 19 -9.42 2.17 7.09
N GLU A 20 -9.30 1.09 7.87
CA GLU A 20 -9.68 1.05 9.29
C GLU A 20 -8.60 1.66 10.21
N GLN A 21 -7.33 1.49 9.82
CA GLN A 21 -6.16 1.95 10.57
C GLN A 21 -5.22 2.74 9.66
N PRO A 22 -5.52 4.02 9.35
CA PRO A 22 -4.77 4.78 8.34
C PRO A 22 -3.30 5.05 8.68
N GLY A 23 -2.88 4.76 9.91
CA GLY A 23 -1.50 4.92 10.38
C GLY A 23 -0.56 3.75 10.12
N ILE A 24 -1.05 2.58 9.68
CA ILE A 24 -0.25 1.34 9.62
C ILE A 24 0.85 1.36 8.54
N GLY A 25 0.71 2.23 7.54
CA GLY A 25 1.68 2.37 6.46
C GLY A 25 2.82 3.28 6.88
N ALA A 26 4.04 2.97 6.42
CA ALA A 26 5.20 3.82 6.65
C ALA A 26 4.99 5.18 5.95
N PRO A 27 5.20 6.32 6.65
CA PRO A 27 5.06 7.64 6.04
C PRO A 27 6.13 7.85 4.96
N ARG A 28 5.75 8.60 3.92
CA ARG A 28 6.58 8.99 2.78
C ARG A 28 6.38 10.49 2.49
N PRO A 29 6.81 11.38 3.41
CA PRO A 29 6.63 12.83 3.28
C PRO A 29 7.23 13.43 2.00
N GLU A 30 8.20 12.73 1.40
CA GLU A 30 8.81 13.04 0.11
C GLU A 30 7.89 12.85 -1.09
N LEU A 31 6.80 12.08 -0.97
CA LEU A 31 5.77 11.92 -2.00
C LEU A 31 4.62 12.92 -1.80
N SER A 32 4.13 13.03 -0.55
CA SER A 32 3.21 14.06 -0.09
C SER A 32 3.20 14.09 1.44
N GLN A 33 2.67 15.16 2.05
CA GLN A 33 2.63 15.32 3.51
C GLN A 33 1.91 14.18 4.25
N THR A 34 0.97 13.51 3.59
CA THR A 34 0.13 12.45 4.19
C THR A 34 0.34 11.09 3.54
N SER A 35 1.19 11.00 2.50
CA SER A 35 1.46 9.76 1.79
C SER A 35 2.06 8.69 2.70
N ARG A 36 1.60 7.46 2.50
CA ARG A 36 2.03 6.26 3.19
C ARG A 36 2.16 5.10 2.22
N ILE A 37 2.96 4.11 2.58
CA ILE A 37 3.12 2.88 1.79
C ILE A 37 2.74 1.62 2.57
N LEU A 38 2.17 0.67 1.84
CA LEU A 38 2.01 -0.73 2.26
C LEU A 38 2.85 -1.62 1.35
N ILE A 39 3.57 -2.57 1.93
CA ILE A 39 4.36 -3.55 1.17
C ILE A 39 3.69 -4.91 1.29
N GLU A 40 3.37 -5.54 0.16
CA GLU A 40 2.84 -6.91 0.10
C GLU A 40 3.63 -7.73 -0.93
N GLY A 41 4.53 -8.58 -0.43
CA GLY A 41 5.48 -9.29 -1.27
C GLY A 41 6.33 -8.33 -2.11
N ARG A 42 6.16 -8.37 -3.43
CA ARG A 42 6.86 -7.49 -4.39
C ARG A 42 6.03 -6.28 -4.82
N TYR A 43 4.92 -5.99 -4.15
CA TYR A 43 4.05 -4.87 -4.49
C TYR A 43 4.11 -3.80 -3.42
N VAL A 44 4.07 -2.55 -3.86
CA VAL A 44 3.92 -1.36 -3.01
C VAL A 44 2.60 -0.70 -3.36
N ALA A 45 1.76 -0.46 -2.37
CA ALA A 45 0.60 0.40 -2.50
C ALA A 45 0.90 1.75 -1.84
N ILE A 46 0.82 2.84 -2.60
CA ILE A 46 0.90 4.21 -2.11
C ILE A 46 -0.52 4.68 -1.82
N TYR A 47 -0.75 5.22 -0.63
CA TYR A 47 -2.05 5.74 -0.25
C TYR A 47 -1.96 6.99 0.62
N GLU A 48 -3.06 7.71 0.70
CA GLU A 48 -3.27 8.80 1.65
C GLU A 48 -4.49 8.52 2.53
N PRO A 49 -4.40 8.72 3.87
CA PRO A 49 -5.56 8.75 4.75
C PRO A 49 -6.60 9.78 4.31
N GLN A 50 -7.87 9.39 4.36
CA GLN A 50 -9.02 10.25 4.10
C GLN A 50 -9.98 10.19 5.30
N ALA A 51 -10.95 11.09 5.37
CA ALA A 51 -11.90 11.15 6.49
C ALA A 51 -12.64 9.82 6.74
N ASN A 52 -12.95 9.07 5.66
CA ASN A 52 -13.72 7.82 5.71
C ASN A 52 -12.97 6.63 5.09
N GLY A 53 -11.64 6.59 5.19
CA GLY A 53 -10.83 5.48 4.70
C GLY A 53 -9.49 5.92 4.14
N VAL A 54 -9.11 5.37 2.98
CA VAL A 54 -7.86 5.72 2.29
C VAL A 54 -8.09 5.90 0.80
N LEU A 55 -7.35 6.84 0.21
CA LEU A 55 -7.20 6.97 -1.24
C LEU A 55 -5.95 6.19 -1.66
N VAL A 56 -6.11 5.11 -2.42
CA VAL A 56 -4.98 4.38 -2.99
C VAL A 56 -4.58 5.05 -4.31
N LEU A 57 -3.42 5.69 -4.33
CA LEU A 57 -2.91 6.46 -5.47
C LEU A 57 -2.33 5.54 -6.55
N ALA A 58 -1.58 4.51 -6.13
CA ALA A 58 -0.96 3.55 -7.04
C ALA A 58 -0.69 2.22 -6.34
N VAL A 59 -0.76 1.13 -7.11
CA VAL A 59 -0.23 -0.19 -6.72
C VAL A 59 0.80 -0.60 -7.76
N ILE A 60 2.06 -0.69 -7.33
CA ILE A 60 3.21 -0.82 -8.21
C ILE A 60 3.91 -2.15 -7.91
N HIS A 61 4.31 -2.89 -8.94
CA HIS A 61 5.21 -4.03 -8.77
C HIS A 61 6.64 -3.51 -8.56
N GLY A 62 7.14 -3.56 -7.33
CA GLY A 62 8.47 -3.08 -6.95
C GLY A 62 9.59 -4.05 -7.28
N MET A 63 9.89 -4.31 -8.56
CA MET A 63 11.05 -5.14 -8.92
C MET A 63 12.35 -4.64 -8.26
N ARG A 64 13.15 -5.61 -7.77
CA ARG A 64 14.29 -5.52 -6.83
C ARG A 64 14.11 -4.50 -5.70
N GLU A 65 13.62 -5.05 -4.59
CA GLU A 65 13.58 -4.51 -3.23
C GLU A 65 12.82 -3.19 -3.04
N PRO A 66 11.50 -3.25 -2.91
CA PRO A 66 10.74 -2.08 -2.49
C PRO A 66 11.12 -1.58 -1.08
N GLY A 67 11.76 -2.42 -0.26
CA GLY A 67 12.31 -2.02 1.04
C GLY A 67 13.53 -1.09 0.97
N THR A 68 14.18 -0.95 -0.20
CA THR A 68 15.25 0.03 -0.43
C THR A 68 14.76 1.26 -1.16
N TRP A 69 13.47 1.31 -1.51
CA TRP A 69 12.82 2.52 -2.00
C TRP A 69 12.45 3.35 -0.77
N LEU A 70 13.43 4.16 -0.34
CA LEU A 70 13.34 5.22 0.68
C LEU A 70 13.68 4.74 2.10
#